data_AF-A0A3D8IQ52-F1
#
_entry.id   AF-A0A3D8IQ52-F1
#
_cell.length_a   1.000
_cell.length_b   1.000
_cell.length_c   1.000
_cell.angle_alpha   90.00
_cell.angle_beta   90.00
_cell.angle_gamma   90.00
#
_symmetry.space_group_name_H-M   'P 1'
#
loop_
_entity.id
_entity.type
_entity.pdbx_description
1 polymer ?
#
loop_
_entity_poly.entity_id
_entity_poly.type
_entity_poly.pdbx_seq_one_letter_code
_entity_poly.pdbx_strand_id
1 'polypeptide(L)'
;MNMQVLDKNFQIIGGIGVCCFPEHGEDMLQKCTNHVRLHGILPQVVYLKSETPSDKKWLGGNTEKFYYNGRNIVEVDENDLM
;
A
#
# COMPACT_ATOMS: atom_id res chain seq x y z
N MET A 1 14.60 0.17 2.90
CA MET A 1 13.19 0.59 3.10
C MET A 1 12.32 -0.61 2.77
N ASN A 2 11.49 -1.04 3.72
CA ASN A 2 10.56 -2.16 3.56
C ASN A 2 9.13 -1.63 3.72
N MET A 3 8.30 -1.89 2.71
CA MET A 3 6.88 -1.57 2.72
C MET A 3 6.08 -2.87 2.64
N GLN A 4 5.07 -3.00 3.50
CA GLN A 4 4.17 -4.14 3.57
C GLN A 4 2.75 -3.72 3.18
N VAL A 5 2.06 -4.60 2.43
CA VAL A 5 0.63 -4.45 2.12
C VAL A 5 -0.15 -5.46 2.95
N LEU A 6 -1.00 -4.94 3.83
CA LEU A 6 -1.81 -5.72 4.73
C LEU A 6 -3.28 -5.69 4.29
N ASP A 7 -4.04 -6.74 4.58
CA ASP A 7 -5.49 -6.76 4.38
C ASP A 7 -6.23 -6.13 5.57
N LYS A 8 -7.57 -6.17 5.53
CA LYS A 8 -8.43 -5.73 6.64
C LYS A 8 -8.24 -6.46 7.97
N ASN A 9 -7.60 -7.63 7.96
CA ASN A 9 -7.29 -8.43 9.13
C ASN A 9 -5.82 -8.25 9.57
N PHE A 10 -5.11 -7.27 9.00
CA PHE A 10 -3.68 -7.04 9.18
C PHE A 10 -2.79 -8.22 8.77
N GLN A 11 -3.28 -9.09 7.88
CA GLN A 11 -2.50 -10.16 7.28
C GLN A 11 -1.74 -9.63 6.06
N ILE A 12 -0.49 -10.08 5.91
CA ILE A 12 0.33 -9.71 4.75
C ILE A 12 -0.25 -10.39 3.51
N ILE A 13 -0.83 -9.59 2.61
CA ILE A 13 -1.38 -10.02 1.31
C ILE A 13 -0.53 -9.54 0.13
N GLY A 14 0.50 -8.76 0.43
CA GLY A 14 1.52 -8.32 -0.50
C GLY A 14 2.72 -7.84 0.30
N GLY A 15 3.93 -8.15 -0.18
CA GLY A 15 5.16 -7.83 0.54
C GLY A 15 5.80 -9.02 1.25
N ILE A 16 6.33 -9.97 0.47
CA ILE A 16 7.62 -10.59 0.83
C ILE A 16 8.66 -9.88 -0.03
N GLY A 17 9.49 -9.04 0.59
CA GLY A 17 10.63 -8.43 -0.10
C GLY A 17 10.26 -7.43 -1.17
N VAL A 18 9.21 -6.62 -0.98
CA VAL A 18 9.08 -5.38 -1.75
C VAL A 18 10.08 -4.39 -1.15
N CYS A 19 11.37 -4.63 -1.44
CA CYS A 19 12.40 -3.61 -1.39
C CYS A 19 12.13 -2.67 -2.56
N CYS A 20 11.07 -1.88 -2.46
CA CYS A 20 10.92 -0.73 -3.33
C CYS A 20 11.94 0.29 -2.85
N PHE A 21 13.16 0.15 -3.34
CA PHE A 21 14.16 1.16 -3.15
C PHE A 21 13.67 2.41 -3.88
N PRO A 22 13.45 3.53 -3.18
CA PRO A 22 13.12 4.79 -3.82
C PRO A 22 14.42 5.38 -4.36
N GLU A 23 15.12 4.67 -5.24
CA GLU A 23 16.34 5.22 -5.83
C GLU A 23 16.02 6.48 -6.65
N HIS A 24 14.76 6.65 -7.07
CA HIS A 24 14.31 7.79 -7.89
C HIS A 24 12.97 8.43 -7.49
N GLY A 25 12.48 8.23 -6.25
CA GLY A 25 11.21 8.83 -5.82
C GLY A 25 9.99 8.38 -6.62
N GLU A 26 10.06 7.19 -7.21
CA GLU A 26 8.94 6.56 -7.91
C GLU A 26 7.77 6.28 -6.95
N ASP A 27 6.56 6.39 -7.50
CA ASP A 27 5.29 6.21 -6.82
C ASP A 27 5.17 4.81 -6.18
N MET A 28 5.42 4.73 -4.87
CA MET A 28 5.34 3.51 -4.06
C MET A 28 3.97 2.85 -4.16
N LEU A 29 2.92 3.66 -4.31
CA LEU A 29 1.54 3.22 -4.43
C LEU A 29 1.35 2.36 -5.69
N GLN A 30 1.98 2.76 -6.80
CA GLN A 30 1.94 2.04 -8.06
C GLN A 30 2.68 0.70 -7.97
N LYS A 31 3.80 0.64 -7.25
CA LYS A 31 4.54 -0.62 -7.05
C LYS A 31 3.75 -1.58 -6.17
N CYS A 32 3.15 -1.11 -5.08
CA CYS A 32 2.27 -1.90 -4.23
C CYS A 32 1.04 -2.40 -5.02
N THR A 33 0.45 -1.54 -5.84
CA THR A 33 -0.66 -1.87 -6.74
C THR A 33 -0.31 -3.04 -7.67
N ASN A 34 0.83 -2.95 -8.36
CA ASN A 34 1.24 -3.99 -9.30
C ASN A 34 1.44 -5.34 -8.62
N HIS A 35 1.99 -5.34 -7.40
CA HIS A 35 2.20 -6.55 -6.62
C HIS A 35 0.87 -7.19 -6.22
N VAL A 36 -0.02 -6.44 -5.57
CA VAL A 36 -1.36 -6.92 -5.17
C VAL A 36 -2.15 -7.48 -6.36
N ARG A 37 -2.05 -6.81 -7.52
CA ARG A 37 -2.67 -7.26 -8.77
C ARG A 37 -2.15 -8.60 -9.27
N LEU A 38 -0.84 -8.83 -9.20
CA LEU A 38 -0.22 -10.10 -9.63
C LEU A 38 -0.62 -11.28 -8.74
N HIS A 39 -0.98 -11.01 -7.48
CA HIS A 39 -1.38 -12.03 -6.51
C HIS A 39 -2.89 -12.36 -6.54
N GLY A 40 -3.65 -11.82 -7.49
CA GLY A 40 -5.07 -12.16 -7.68
C GLY A 40 -5.96 -11.74 -6.50
N ILE A 41 -5.52 -10.76 -5.73
CA ILE A 41 -6.25 -10.24 -4.58
C ILE A 41 -7.56 -9.58 -5.04
N LEU A 42 -8.65 -9.81 -4.32
CA LEU A 42 -9.95 -9.19 -4.60
C LEU A 42 -9.98 -7.73 -4.10
N PRO A 43 -10.86 -6.87 -4.66
CA PRO A 43 -11.03 -5.52 -4.15
C PRO A 43 -11.33 -5.50 -2.65
N GLN A 44 -10.54 -4.74 -1.89
CA GLN A 44 -10.67 -4.65 -0.43
C GLN A 44 -9.90 -3.47 0.15
N VAL A 45 -10.20 -3.14 1.41
CA VAL A 45 -9.37 -2.25 2.22
C VAL A 45 -8.01 -2.90 2.42
N VAL A 46 -6.95 -2.12 2.20
CA VAL A 46 -5.57 -2.53 2.41
C VAL A 46 -4.85 -1.49 3.25
N TYR A 47 -3.84 -1.90 4.00
CA TYR A 47 -2.99 -1.02 4.78
C TYR A 47 -1.57 -1.05 4.25
N LEU A 48 -0.96 0.12 4.06
CA LEU A 48 0.43 0.24 3.66
C LEU A 48 1.25 0.61 4.89
N LYS A 49 2.08 -0.33 5.35
CA LYS A 49 2.91 -0.18 6.53
C LYS A 49 4.37 -0.09 6.15
N SER A 50 5.03 1.01 6.52
CA SER A 50 6.48 1.14 6.38
C SER A 50 7.21 0.78 7.67
N GLU A 51 8.38 0.15 7.56
CA GLU A 51 9.23 -0.11 8.73
C GLU A 51 9.83 1.15 9.35
N THR A 52 10.12 2.18 8.55
CA THR A 52 10.69 3.45 9.04
C THR A 52 9.75 4.64 8.82
N PRO A 53 9.53 5.51 9.83
CA PRO A 53 8.64 6.67 9.72
C PRO A 53 8.99 7.62 8.57
N SER A 54 10.26 7.67 8.17
CA SER A 54 10.77 8.45 7.03
C SER A 54 10.21 8.03 5.68
N ASP A 55 9.65 6.82 5.58
CA ASP A 55 9.20 6.21 4.34
C ASP A 55 7.72 6.52 4.09
N LYS A 56 6.99 6.92 5.13
CA LYS A 56 5.60 7.37 5.04
C LYS A 56 5.41 8.52 4.07
N LYS A 57 6.43 9.38 3.90
CA LYS A 57 6.39 10.50 2.95
C LYS A 57 6.18 10.06 1.49
N TRP A 58 6.45 8.79 1.16
CA TRP A 58 6.28 8.24 -0.18
C TRP A 58 4.90 7.62 -0.41
N LEU A 59 4.04 7.61 0.61
CA LEU A 59 2.67 7.07 0.54
C LEU A 59 1.61 8.10 0.15
N GLY A 60 1.99 9.33 -0.22
CA GLY A 60 1.08 10.35 -0.73
C GLY A 60 0.27 11.10 0.34
N GLY A 61 0.15 10.57 1.56
CA GLY A 61 -0.63 11.20 2.64
C GLY A 61 -0.21 10.80 4.06
N ASN A 62 -0.95 11.30 5.06
CA ASN A 62 -0.77 10.96 6.49
C ASN A 62 -1.45 9.63 6.89
N THR A 63 -2.04 8.91 5.94
CA THR A 63 -2.84 7.71 6.19
C THR A 63 -2.09 6.43 5.81
N GLU A 64 -2.21 5.41 6.65
CA GLU A 64 -1.74 4.04 6.35
C GLU A 64 -2.86 3.17 5.74
N LYS A 65 -4.07 3.73 5.56
CA LYS A 65 -5.28 3.02 5.10
C LYS A 65 -5.61 3.43 3.67
N PHE A 66 -5.76 2.42 2.81
CA PHE A 66 -6.01 2.56 1.39
C PHE A 66 -7.11 1.59 0.96
N TYR A 67 -7.62 1.76 -0.26
CA TYR A 67 -8.53 0.80 -0.89
C TYR A 67 -7.94 0.27 -2.18
N TYR A 68 -7.84 -1.05 -2.30
CA TYR A 68 -7.54 -1.69 -3.57
C TYR A 68 -8.85 -1.96 -4.32
N ASN A 69 -9.05 -1.34 -5.48
CA ASN A 69 -10.30 -1.45 -6.25
C ASN A 69 -10.30 -2.60 -7.28
N GLY A 70 -9.33 -3.51 -7.23
CA GLY A 70 -9.13 -4.55 -8.25
C GLY A 70 -8.24 -4.14 -9.41
N ARG A 71 -7.83 -2.87 -9.48
CA ARG A 71 -6.86 -2.35 -10.44
C ARG A 71 -5.76 -1.55 -9.77
N ASN A 72 -6.13 -0.59 -8.94
CA ASN A 72 -5.26 0.36 -8.27
C ASN A 72 -5.53 0.38 -6.77
N ILE A 73 -4.47 0.64 -6.00
CA ILE A 73 -4.58 1.10 -4.61
C ILE A 73 -4.81 2.61 -4.67
N VAL A 74 -5.85 3.08 -3.98
CA VAL A 74 -6.20 4.50 -3.88
C VAL A 74 -6.26 4.92 -2.43
N GLU A 75 -5.88 6.16 -2.14
CA GLU A 75 -6.13 6.76 -0.83
C GLU A 75 -7.64 6.81 -0.58
N VAL A 76 -8.03 6.44 0.63
CA VAL A 76 -9.38 6.65 1.14
C VAL A 76 -9.27 7.60 2.31
N ASP A 77 -10.04 8.69 2.24
CA ASP A 77 -10.15 9.61 3.36
C ASP A 77 -10.86 8.89 4.52
N GLU A 78 -10.43 9.11 5.77
CA GLU A 78 -11.08 8.48 6.92
C GLU A 78 -12.55 8.93 7.06
N ASN A 79 -12.92 10.05 6.43
CA ASN A 79 -14.27 10.59 6.39
C ASN A 79 -15.15 10.04 5.25
N ASP A 80 -14.60 9.33 4.25
CA ASP A 80 -15.37 8.84 3.09
C ASP A 80 -16.13 7.51 3.35
N LEU A 81 -16.01 6.96 4.57
CA LEU A 81 -16.63 5.70 4.99
C LEU A 81 -17.77 5.88 5.99
N MET A 82 -18.27 7.11 6.19
CA MET A 82 -19.47 7.41 6.99
C MET A 82 -20.73 7.56 6.13
#